data_AF-A0A5E7RC37-F1
#
_entry.id   AF-A0A5E7RC37-F1
#
_cell.length_a   1.000
_cell.length_b   1.000
_cell.length_c   1.000
_cell.angle_alpha   90.00
_cell.angle_beta   90.00
_cell.angle_gamma   90.00
#
_symmetry.space_group_name_H-M   'P 1'
#
loop_
_entity.id
_entity.type
_entity.pdbx_description
1 polymer ?
#
loop_
_entity_poly.entity_id
_entity_poly.type
_entity_poly.pdbx_seq_one_letter_code
_entity_poly.pdbx_strand_id
1 'polypeptide(L)'
;MSTLSVPNEFNVLISAPKFSDDPIGRHQLKRWQLLAEDIYKSTSKEALLEARGRAEGYIDGLVDAGHLSTRDTDRDYLILCIVQRRREFLQKLLNEFGY
;
A
#
# COMPACT_ATOMS: atom_id res chain seq x y z
N MET A 1 -13.28 -18.28 4.51
CA MET A 1 -12.62 -16.98 4.26
C MET A 1 -11.29 -17.01 5.01
N SER A 2 -10.18 -17.20 4.30
CA SER A 2 -8.86 -17.34 4.92
C SER A 2 -8.42 -16.01 5.49
N THR A 3 -8.20 -15.96 6.79
CA THR A 3 -7.52 -14.87 7.49
C THR A 3 -6.08 -14.82 6.97
N LEU A 4 -5.81 -14.02 5.95
CA LEU A 4 -4.45 -13.60 5.66
C LEU A 4 -3.98 -12.84 6.89
N SER A 5 -3.13 -13.46 7.69
CA SER A 5 -2.54 -12.82 8.86
C SER A 5 -1.85 -11.53 8.39
N VAL A 6 -2.09 -10.43 9.07
CA VAL A 6 -1.55 -9.07 8.83
C VAL A 6 -0.06 -9.04 8.37
N PRO A 7 0.87 -9.90 8.87
CA PRO A 7 2.25 -9.92 8.39
C PRO A 7 2.40 -10.31 6.90
N ASN A 8 1.48 -11.12 6.37
CA ASN A 8 1.52 -11.57 4.98
C ASN A 8 1.05 -10.45 4.04
N GLU A 9 0.07 -9.66 4.47
CA GLU A 9 -0.49 -8.59 3.64
C GLU A 9 0.54 -7.45 3.41
N PHE A 10 1.40 -7.16 4.40
CA PHE A 10 2.44 -6.14 4.25
C PHE A 10 3.47 -6.54 3.20
N ASN A 11 3.93 -7.80 3.24
CA ASN A 11 4.85 -8.33 2.24
C ASN A 11 4.22 -8.33 0.84
N VAL A 12 2.92 -8.67 0.74
CA VAL A 12 2.19 -8.58 -0.53
C VAL A 12 2.17 -7.14 -1.04
N LEU A 13 1.89 -6.15 -0.18
CA LEU A 13 1.88 -4.73 -0.57
C LEU A 13 3.25 -4.26 -1.07
N ILE A 14 4.33 -4.59 -0.37
CA ILE A 14 5.70 -4.23 -0.79
C ILE A 14 6.02 -4.86 -2.15
N SER A 15 5.60 -6.10 -2.37
CA SER A 15 5.90 -6.86 -3.59
C SER A 15 5.02 -6.53 -4.79
N ALA A 16 3.99 -5.70 -4.61
CA ALA A 16 3.01 -5.42 -5.65
C ALA A 16 3.62 -4.66 -6.84
N PRO A 17 4.32 -3.53 -6.67
CA PRO A 17 5.03 -2.89 -7.79
C PRO A 17 6.33 -3.63 -8.11
N LYS A 18 6.62 -3.82 -9.39
CA LYS A 18 7.87 -4.43 -9.87
C LYS A 18 8.90 -3.36 -10.19
N PHE A 19 9.79 -3.10 -9.24
CA PHE A 19 10.92 -2.19 -9.42
C PHE A 19 12.10 -2.89 -10.13
N SER A 20 12.94 -2.13 -10.81
CA SER A 20 14.20 -2.65 -11.36
C SER A 20 15.25 -2.90 -10.27
N ASP A 21 16.21 -3.77 -10.56
CA ASP A 21 17.32 -4.08 -9.63
C ASP A 21 18.47 -3.06 -9.69
N ASP A 22 18.37 -2.08 -10.59
CA ASP A 22 19.35 -1.00 -10.71
C ASP A 22 19.30 -0.03 -9.50
N PRO A 23 20.28 0.87 -9.35
CA PRO A 23 20.29 1.80 -8.21
C PRO A 23 19.03 2.66 -8.08
N ILE A 24 18.40 3.05 -9.19
CA ILE A 24 17.18 3.86 -9.21
C ILE A 24 16.00 3.01 -8.72
N GLY A 25 15.81 1.82 -9.27
CA GLY A 25 14.75 0.90 -8.86
C GLY A 25 14.86 0.47 -7.40
N ARG A 26 16.08 0.25 -6.89
CA ARG A 26 16.30 0.00 -5.45
C ARG A 26 15.94 1.19 -4.57
N HIS A 27 16.19 2.41 -5.04
CA HIS A 27 15.77 3.62 -4.33
C HIS A 27 14.24 3.76 -4.33
N GLN A 28 13.61 3.46 -5.47
CA GLN A 28 12.16 3.49 -5.60
C GLN A 28 11.48 2.47 -4.68
N LEU A 29 12.01 1.23 -4.62
CA LEU A 29 11.55 0.21 -3.69
C LEU A 29 11.64 0.66 -2.23
N LYS A 30 12.77 1.27 -1.82
CA LYS A 30 12.92 1.79 -0.45
C LYS A 30 11.88 2.86 -0.14
N ARG A 31 11.59 3.75 -1.09
CA ARG A 31 10.56 4.78 -0.92
C ARG A 31 9.17 4.16 -0.82
N TRP A 32 8.88 3.15 -1.64
CA TRP A 32 7.63 2.39 -1.57
C TRP A 32 7.45 1.68 -0.23
N GLN A 33 8.50 1.06 0.32
CA GLN A 33 8.45 0.42 1.64
C GLN A 33 8.03 1.38 2.74
N LEU A 34 8.55 2.62 2.75
CA LEU A 34 8.14 3.64 3.72
C LEU A 34 6.66 4.02 3.59
N LEU A 35 6.15 4.15 2.35
CA LEU A 35 4.74 4.46 2.10
C LEU A 35 3.82 3.29 2.49
N ALA A 36 4.25 2.06 2.22
CA ALA A 36 3.56 0.86 2.66
C ALA A 36 3.52 0.77 4.19
N GLU A 37 4.61 1.11 4.88
CA GLU A 37 4.63 1.18 6.34
C GLU A 37 3.65 2.21 6.89
N ASP A 38 3.55 3.40 6.29
CA ASP A 38 2.57 4.42 6.68
C ASP A 38 1.14 3.89 6.60
N ILE A 39 0.79 3.16 5.53
CA ILE A 39 -0.53 2.53 5.38
C ILE A 39 -0.80 1.54 6.53
N TYR A 40 0.17 0.70 6.87
CA TYR A 40 0.00 -0.31 7.92
C TYR A 40 0.01 0.26 9.33
N LYS A 41 0.81 1.29 9.57
CA LYS A 41 0.93 1.95 10.87
C LYS A 41 -0.18 2.97 11.13
N SER A 42 -1.00 3.28 10.11
CA SER A 42 -2.16 4.14 10.27
C SER A 42 -3.10 3.63 11.36
N THR A 43 -3.47 4.54 12.27
CA THR A 43 -4.32 4.29 13.45
C THR A 43 -5.72 4.90 13.33
N SER A 44 -5.95 5.76 12.34
CA SER A 44 -7.26 6.35 12.01
C SER A 44 -7.58 6.20 10.53
N LYS A 45 -8.84 6.38 10.15
CA LYS A 45 -9.27 6.32 8.74
C LYS A 45 -8.70 7.48 7.94
N GLU A 46 -8.58 8.63 8.56
CA GLU A 46 -8.03 9.86 7.98
C GLU A 46 -6.55 9.67 7.68
N ALA A 47 -5.77 9.17 8.65
CA ALA A 47 -4.36 8.85 8.46
C ALA A 47 -4.16 7.79 7.36
N LEU A 48 -5.03 6.78 7.33
CA LEU A 48 -5.01 5.75 6.29
C LEU A 48 -5.32 6.35 4.90
N LEU A 49 -6.28 7.27 4.80
CA LEU A 49 -6.62 7.93 3.55
C LEU A 49 -5.47 8.81 3.04
N GLU A 50 -4.81 9.54 3.93
CA GLU A 50 -3.63 10.33 3.57
C GLU A 50 -2.45 9.46 3.13
N ALA A 51 -2.15 8.39 3.87
CA ALA A 51 -1.11 7.44 3.53
C ALA A 51 -1.37 6.77 2.17
N ARG A 52 -2.63 6.38 1.93
CA ARG A 52 -3.09 5.87 0.63
C ARG A 52 -2.86 6.90 -0.47
N GLY A 53 -3.28 8.15 -0.30
CA GLY A 53 -3.12 9.19 -1.31
C GLY A 53 -1.65 9.45 -1.68
N ARG A 54 -0.74 9.42 -0.69
CA ARG A 54 0.71 9.50 -0.95
C ARG A 54 1.24 8.29 -1.71
N ALA A 55 0.76 7.09 -1.38
CA ALA A 55 1.16 5.86 -2.04
C ALA A 55 0.67 5.80 -3.50
N GLU A 56 -0.59 6.16 -3.75
CA GLU A 56 -1.17 6.23 -5.10
C GLU A 56 -0.44 7.26 -5.96
N GLY A 57 -0.27 8.49 -5.46
CA GLY A 57 0.46 9.53 -6.21
C GLY A 57 1.93 9.18 -6.48
N TYR A 58 2.56 8.39 -5.62
CA TYR A 58 3.90 7.88 -5.87
C TYR A 58 3.93 6.85 -7.01
N ILE A 59 2.98 5.91 -7.04
CA ILE A 59 2.86 4.93 -8.13
C ILE A 59 2.53 5.63 -9.44
N ASP A 60 1.56 6.55 -9.44
CA ASP A 60 1.17 7.32 -10.62
C ASP A 60 2.37 8.10 -11.19
N GLY A 61 3.14 8.78 -10.33
CA GLY A 61 4.34 9.50 -10.76
C GLY A 61 5.42 8.58 -11.36
N LEU A 62 5.55 7.34 -10.89
CA LEU A 62 6.45 6.36 -11.48
C LEU A 62 5.94 5.78 -12.80
N VAL A 63 4.62 5.61 -12.93
CA VAL A 63 3.97 5.19 -14.17
C VAL A 63 4.15 6.28 -15.24
N ASP A 64 3.89 7.54 -14.91
CA ASP A 64 4.04 8.69 -15.81
C ASP A 64 5.48 8.88 -16.27
N ALA A 65 6.45 8.64 -15.38
CA ALA A 65 7.87 8.69 -15.69
C ALA A 65 8.39 7.46 -16.46
N GLY A 66 7.53 6.45 -16.73
CA GLY A 66 7.90 5.22 -17.44
C GLY A 66 8.76 4.25 -16.63
N HIS A 67 8.85 4.43 -15.31
CA HIS A 67 9.55 3.51 -14.40
C HIS A 67 8.70 2.28 -14.04
N LEU A 68 7.38 2.42 -14.10
CA LEU A 68 6.43 1.31 -13.90
C LEU A 68 5.52 1.15 -15.11
N SER A 69 5.03 -0.08 -15.31
CA SER A 69 4.07 -0.38 -16.36
C SER A 69 2.73 0.31 -16.10
N THR A 70 2.15 0.89 -17.15
CA THR A 70 0.78 1.41 -17.19
C THR A 70 -0.29 0.30 -17.25
N ARG A 71 0.12 -0.95 -17.51
CA ARG A 71 -0.78 -2.10 -17.70
C ARG A 71 -0.81 -3.06 -16.52
N ASP A 72 -0.12 -2.74 -15.44
CA ASP A 72 -0.07 -3.59 -14.26
C ASP A 72 -1.30 -3.40 -13.38
N THR A 73 -2.45 -3.88 -13.87
CA THR A 73 -3.73 -3.79 -13.17
C THR A 73 -3.76 -4.63 -11.89
N ASP A 74 -2.93 -5.67 -11.82
CA ASP A 74 -2.82 -6.54 -10.65
C ASP A 74 -2.16 -5.81 -9.48
N ARG A 75 -1.10 -5.04 -9.73
CA ARG A 75 -0.50 -4.13 -8.74
C ARG A 75 -1.56 -3.20 -8.13
N ASP A 76 -2.30 -2.50 -8.99
CA ASP A 76 -3.26 -1.49 -8.55
C ASP A 76 -4.41 -2.12 -7.76
N TYR A 77 -4.91 -3.27 -8.23
CA TYR A 77 -5.92 -4.04 -7.53
C TYR A 77 -5.45 -4.50 -6.14
N LEU A 78 -4.21 -5.01 -6.03
CA LEU A 78 -3.64 -5.45 -4.75
C LEU A 78 -3.51 -4.31 -3.74
N ILE A 79 -3.05 -3.13 -4.19
CA ILE A 79 -2.94 -1.93 -3.33
C ILE A 79 -4.32 -1.56 -2.78
N LEU A 80 -5.34 -1.48 -3.65
CA LEU A 80 -6.72 -1.17 -3.26
C LEU A 80 -7.28 -2.18 -2.25
N CYS A 81 -7.12 -3.49 -2.52
CA CYS A 81 -7.62 -4.53 -1.63
C CYS A 81 -6.98 -4.51 -0.24
N ILE A 82 -5.70 -4.18 -0.14
CA ILE A 82 -4.99 -4.12 1.14
C ILE A 82 -5.42 -2.89 1.93
N VAL A 83 -5.50 -1.73 1.29
CA VAL A 83 -5.98 -0.50 1.92
C VAL A 83 -7.42 -0.65 2.42
N GLN A 84 -8.28 -1.29 1.63
CA GLN A 84 -9.67 -1.54 2.01
C GLN A 84 -9.76 -2.47 3.24
N ARG A 85 -8.99 -3.56 3.28
CA ARG A 85 -8.92 -4.45 4.46
C ARG A 85 -8.41 -3.72 5.70
N ARG A 86 -7.40 -2.85 5.55
CA ARG A 86 -6.90 -2.02 6.66
C ARG A 86 -7.98 -1.06 7.17
N ARG A 87 -8.77 -0.46 6.27
CA ARG A 87 -9.91 0.39 6.64
C ARG A 87 -10.97 -0.38 7.42
N GLU A 88 -11.31 -1.59 6.98
CA GLU A 88 -12.26 -2.47 7.67
C GLU A 88 -11.77 -2.87 9.07
N PHE A 89 -10.47 -3.16 9.20
CA PHE A 89 -9.85 -3.41 10.49
C PHE A 89 -9.97 -2.21 11.44
N LEU A 90 -9.64 -1.00 10.98
CA LEU A 90 -9.78 0.22 11.78
C LEU A 90 -11.24 0.49 12.15
N GLN A 91 -12.19 0.23 11.23
CA GLN A 91 -13.62 0.36 11.52
C GLN A 91 -14.08 -0.61 12.62
N LYS A 92 -13.61 -1.86 12.58
CA LYS A 92 -13.91 -2.85 13.62
C LYS A 92 -13.36 -2.42 14.98
N LEU A 93 -12.12 -1.94 15.02
CA LEU A 93 -11.53 -1.40 16.25
C LEU A 93 -12.35 -0.24 16.83
N LEU A 94 -12.80 0.71 16.00
CA LEU A 94 -13.66 1.80 16.46
C LEU A 94 -14.99 1.29 17.01
N ASN A 95 -15.61 0.31 16.35
CA ASN A 95 -16.88 -0.28 16.79
C ASN A 95 -16.73 -1.10 18.08
N GLU A 96 -15.62 -1.81 18.26
CA GLU A 96 -15.36 -2.66 19.42
C GLU A 96 -14.93 -1.86 20.66
N PHE A 97 -14.20 -0.75 20.46
CA PHE A 97 -13.61 0.03 21.56
C PHE A 97 -14.23 1.41 21.79
N GLY A 98 -15.18 1.85 20.96
CA GLY A 98 -16.02 3.03 21.22
C GLY A 98 -15.27 4.35 21.34
N TYR A 99 -14.27 4.59 20.48
CA TYR A 99 -13.64 5.91 20.32
C TYR A 99 -14.36 6.76 19.28
#